data_AF-A0AAV8YXL5-F1
#
_entry.id   AF-A0AAV8YXL5-F1
#
_cell.length_a   1.000
_cell.length_b   1.000
_cell.length_c   1.000
_cell.angle_alpha   90.00
_cell.angle_beta   90.00
_cell.angle_gamma   90.00
#
_symmetry.space_group_name_H-M   'P 1'
#
loop_
_entity.id
_entity.type
_entity.pdbx_description
1 polymer ?
#
loop_
_entity_poly.entity_id
_entity_poly.type
_entity_poly.pdbx_seq_one_letter_code
_entity_poly.pdbx_strand_id
1 'polypeptide(L)'
;MSKFTLSMASSCRDFDPRKRAFSDEELKPQPLIKKSRKQFVPDDLKDDKYWARRRKNNLAAKRSRDARRMKENQIALRAGYLEKEVSISAIIN
;
A
#
# COMPACT_ATOMS: atom_id res chain seq x y z
N MET A 1 27.59 3.17 -0.25
CA MET A 1 26.15 3.30 -0.56
C MET A 1 25.35 2.52 0.47
N SER A 2 24.53 3.20 1.29
CA SER A 2 23.67 2.54 2.29
C SER A 2 22.57 1.74 1.60
N LYS A 3 22.54 0.42 1.85
CA LYS A 3 21.51 -0.50 1.41
C LYS A 3 20.37 -0.45 2.43
N PHE A 4 19.34 0.38 2.20
CA PHE A 4 18.06 0.18 2.89
C PHE A 4 17.36 -1.03 2.27
N THR A 5 17.65 -2.22 2.79
CA THR A 5 16.87 -3.42 2.52
C THR A 5 15.57 -3.33 3.31
N LEU A 6 14.45 -3.08 2.64
CA LEU A 6 13.14 -3.13 3.27
C LEU A 6 12.79 -4.58 3.62
N SER A 7 13.09 -4.98 4.86
CA SER A 7 12.77 -6.28 5.44
C SER A 7 11.27 -6.39 5.72
N MET A 8 10.47 -6.65 4.68
CA MET A 8 9.02 -6.94 4.83
C MET A 8 8.73 -8.44 4.99
N ALA A 9 9.74 -9.31 4.90
CA ALA A 9 9.56 -10.76 4.83
C ALA A 9 9.53 -11.46 6.21
N SER A 10 9.96 -10.79 7.29
CA SER A 10 10.14 -11.41 8.62
C SER A 10 9.03 -11.12 9.62
N SER A 11 8.19 -10.09 9.42
CA SER A 11 7.16 -9.68 10.39
C SER A 11 5.78 -10.31 10.18
N CYS A 12 5.59 -11.13 9.15
CA CYS A 12 4.25 -11.57 8.71
C CYS A 12 3.88 -13.00 9.12
N ARG A 13 4.70 -13.70 9.90
CA ARG A 13 4.45 -15.13 10.21
C ARG A 13 3.55 -15.37 11.42
N ASP A 14 3.43 -14.42 12.34
CA ASP A 14 2.63 -14.57 13.59
C ASP A 14 1.84 -13.30 13.97
N PHE A 15 1.16 -12.66 13.02
CA PHE A 15 0.26 -11.54 13.34
C PHE A 15 -1.15 -12.08 13.60
N ASP A 16 -1.52 -12.23 14.87
CA ASP A 16 -2.91 -12.49 15.28
C ASP A 16 -3.65 -11.16 15.52
N PRO A 17 -4.56 -10.75 14.61
CA PRO A 17 -5.27 -9.47 14.71
C PRO A 17 -6.21 -9.39 15.92
N ARG A 18 -6.52 -10.50 16.59
CA ARG A 18 -7.37 -10.52 17.79
C ARG A 18 -6.59 -10.36 19.10
N LYS A 19 -5.27 -10.56 19.08
CA LYS A 19 -4.43 -10.59 20.30
C LYS A 19 -3.37 -9.50 20.33
N ARG A 20 -2.92 -9.01 19.17
CA ARG A 20 -1.87 -7.98 19.09
C ARG A 20 -2.47 -6.58 19.30
N ALA A 21 -2.19 -5.97 20.45
CA ALA A 21 -2.29 -4.52 20.61
C ALA A 21 -1.01 -3.86 20.09
N PHE A 22 -1.15 -2.68 19.48
CA PHE A 22 -0.01 -1.81 19.15
C PHE A 22 0.39 -1.03 20.41
N SER A 23 1.69 -0.83 20.63
CA SER A 23 2.16 0.06 21.69
C SER A 23 1.97 1.53 21.30
N ASP A 24 1.93 2.44 22.28
CA ASP A 24 1.86 3.89 22.00
C ASP A 24 3.03 4.37 21.14
N GLU A 25 4.19 3.73 21.22
CA GLU A 25 5.36 4.04 20.37
C GLU A 25 5.14 3.59 18.92
N GLU A 26 4.51 2.43 18.69
CA GLU A 26 4.18 1.93 17.35
C GLU A 26 3.07 2.75 16.67
N LEU A 27 2.18 3.34 17.47
CA LEU A 27 1.10 4.20 16.99
C LEU A 27 1.57 5.62 16.65
N LYS A 28 2.77 6.02 17.04
CA LYS A 28 3.31 7.33 16.68
C LYS A 28 3.37 7.45 15.15
N PRO A 29 2.84 8.54 14.58
CA PRO A 29 2.90 8.74 13.14
C PRO A 29 4.36 8.75 12.71
N GLN A 30 4.67 7.93 11.70
CA GLN A 30 6.00 7.92 11.11
C GLN A 30 6.35 9.34 10.63
N PRO A 31 7.61 9.78 10.79
CA PRO A 31 8.03 11.12 10.40
C PRO A 31 7.70 11.37 8.93
N LEU A 32 7.10 12.54 8.64
CA LEU A 32 6.71 12.90 7.28
C LEU A 32 7.95 13.06 6.40
N ILE A 33 8.21 12.07 5.54
CA ILE A 33 9.26 12.16 4.53
C ILE A 33 8.76 13.06 3.40
N LYS A 34 9.40 14.22 3.24
CA LYS A 34 9.09 15.15 2.15
C LYS A 34 9.48 14.51 0.82
N LYS A 35 8.54 14.47 -0.13
CA LYS A 35 8.80 14.07 -1.52
C LYS A 35 9.85 14.99 -2.15
N SER A 36 10.73 14.42 -2.97
CA SER A 36 11.67 15.23 -3.76
C SER A 36 10.91 16.18 -4.69
N ARG A 37 11.48 17.37 -4.93
CA ARG A 37 10.93 18.32 -5.89
C ARG A 37 10.95 17.70 -7.29
N LYS A 38 9.86 17.88 -8.03
CA LYS A 38 9.74 17.35 -9.39
C LYS A 38 10.62 18.17 -10.33
N GLN A 39 11.60 17.51 -10.95
CA GLN A 39 12.42 18.10 -12.01
C GLN A 39 11.84 17.69 -13.36
N PHE A 40 11.49 18.67 -14.18
CA PHE A 40 11.02 18.45 -15.54
C PHE A 40 12.21 18.37 -16.48
N VAL A 41 12.15 17.44 -17.43
CA VAL A 41 13.15 17.34 -18.50
C VAL A 41 12.62 18.21 -19.65
N PRO A 42 13.38 19.23 -20.11
CA PRO A 42 13.04 20.01 -21.31
C PRO A 42 12.79 19.11 -22.52
N ASP A 43 11.95 19.57 -23.44
CA ASP A 43 11.51 18.74 -24.57
C ASP A 43 12.67 18.30 -25.46
N ASP A 44 13.61 19.21 -25.71
CA ASP A 44 14.83 18.95 -26.50
C ASP A 44 15.77 17.92 -25.86
N LEU A 45 15.61 17.65 -24.56
CA LEU A 45 16.42 16.71 -23.79
C LEU A 45 15.69 15.37 -23.52
N LYS A 46 14.53 15.14 -24.14
CA LYS A 46 13.79 13.87 -24.02
C LYS A 46 14.38 12.81 -24.96
N ASP A 47 15.45 12.19 -24.50
CA ASP A 47 16.11 11.07 -25.16
C ASP A 47 15.35 9.72 -24.99
N ASP A 48 15.83 8.68 -25.68
CA ASP A 48 15.27 7.32 -25.58
C ASP A 48 15.29 6.78 -24.15
N LYS A 49 16.32 7.14 -23.38
CA LYS A 49 16.45 6.74 -21.97
C LYS A 49 15.37 7.37 -21.10
N TYR A 50 15.01 8.63 -21.33
CA TYR A 50 13.86 9.29 -20.72
C TYR A 50 12.56 8.54 -21.06
N TRP A 51 12.32 8.24 -22.34
CA TRP A 51 11.10 7.55 -22.77
C TRP A 51 11.00 6.12 -22.21
N ALA A 52 12.10 5.38 -22.15
CA ALA A 52 12.16 4.07 -21.51
C ALA A 52 11.79 4.14 -20.01
N ARG A 53 12.35 5.12 -19.27
CA ARG A 53 11.96 5.36 -17.87
C ARG A 53 10.49 5.72 -17.74
N ARG A 54 9.96 6.57 -18.62
CA ARG A 54 8.55 7.01 -18.60
C ARG A 54 7.60 5.83 -18.83
N ARG A 55 7.88 4.98 -19.83
CA ARG A 55 7.13 3.74 -20.10
C ARG A 55 7.15 2.80 -18.89
N LYS A 56 8.33 2.56 -18.30
CA LYS A 56 8.46 1.73 -17.09
C LYS A 56 7.64 2.28 -15.91
N ASN A 57 7.70 3.59 -15.67
CA ASN A 57 6.92 4.22 -14.59
C ASN A 57 5.41 4.13 -14.83
N ASN A 58 4.95 4.30 -16.06
CA ASN A 58 3.53 4.16 -16.41
C ASN A 58 3.03 2.73 -16.17
N LEU A 59 3.82 1.72 -16.55
CA LEU A 59 3.49 0.32 -16.29
C LEU A 59 3.44 0.03 -14.78
N ALA A 60 4.43 0.50 -14.02
CA ALA A 60 4.46 0.36 -12.57
C ALA A 60 3.25 1.05 -11.91
N ALA A 61 2.89 2.24 -12.37
CA ALA A 61 1.71 2.97 -11.88
C ALA A 61 0.42 2.21 -12.17
N LYS A 62 0.26 1.62 -13.36
CA LYS A 62 -0.89 0.75 -13.68
C LYS A 62 -0.94 -0.45 -12.74
N ARG A 63 0.16 -1.19 -12.61
CA ARG A 63 0.25 -2.35 -11.71
C ARG A 63 -0.10 -1.98 -10.26
N SER A 64 0.38 -0.83 -9.78
CA SER A 64 0.06 -0.32 -8.44
C SER A 64 -1.42 -0.01 -8.27
N ARG A 65 -2.07 0.61 -9.26
CA ARG A 65 -3.50 0.88 -9.25
C ARG A 65 -4.32 -0.41 -9.24
N ASP A 66 -3.97 -1.37 -10.09
CA ASP A 66 -4.67 -2.65 -10.17
C ASP A 66 -4.55 -3.45 -8.86
N ALA A 67 -3.36 -3.46 -8.25
CA ALA A 67 -3.15 -4.09 -6.95
C ALA A 67 -3.97 -3.42 -5.83
N ARG A 68 -4.03 -2.08 -5.80
CA ARG A 68 -4.86 -1.35 -4.83
C ARG A 68 -6.33 -1.68 -5.01
N ARG A 69 -6.84 -1.64 -6.25
CA ARG A 69 -8.24 -1.96 -6.56
C ARG A 69 -8.60 -3.39 -6.12
N MET A 70 -7.74 -4.37 -6.39
CA MET A 70 -7.97 -5.74 -5.92
C MET A 70 -8.08 -5.81 -4.40
N LYS A 71 -7.20 -5.13 -3.66
CA LYS A 71 -7.26 -5.08 -2.19
C LYS A 71 -8.52 -4.39 -1.68
N GLU A 72 -8.90 -3.26 -2.28
CA GLU A 72 -10.14 -2.53 -1.95
C GLU A 72 -11.38 -3.41 -2.19
N ASN A 73 -11.45 -4.11 -3.33
CA ASN A 73 -12.54 -5.03 -3.64
C ASN A 73 -12.62 -6.19 -2.63
N GLN A 74 -11.49 -6.76 -2.23
CA GLN A 74 -11.46 -7.80 -1.19
C GLN A 74 -11.97 -7.29 0.15
N ILE A 75 -11.58 -6.08 0.55
CA ILE A 75 -12.05 -5.45 1.79
C ILE A 75 -13.56 -5.20 1.71
N ALA A 76 -14.07 -4.66 0.60
CA ALA A 76 -15.49 -4.40 0.41
C ALA A 76 -16.33 -5.69 0.49
N LEU A 77 -15.89 -6.76 -0.16
CA LEU A 77 -16.52 -8.08 -0.06
C LEU A 77 -16.51 -8.61 1.38
N ARG A 78 -15.38 -8.49 2.07
CA ARG A 78 -15.24 -8.95 3.46
C ARG A 78 -16.12 -8.15 4.42
N ALA A 79 -16.17 -6.83 4.26
CA ALA A 79 -17.02 -5.96 5.07
C ALA A 79 -18.50 -6.32 4.90
N GLY A 80 -18.98 -6.43 3.65
CA GLY A 80 -20.36 -6.82 3.38
C GLY A 80 -20.73 -8.22 3.87
N TYR A 81 -19.78 -9.17 3.88
CA TYR A 81 -19.99 -10.47 4.52
C TYR A 81 -20.14 -10.33 6.05
N LEU A 82 -19.21 -9.62 6.71
CA LEU A 82 -19.24 -9.45 8.16
C LEU A 82 -20.46 -8.67 8.65
N GLU A 83 -20.93 -7.66 7.91
CA GLU A 83 -22.15 -6.92 8.23
C GLU A 83 -23.38 -7.83 8.26
N LYS A 84 -23.48 -8.78 7.32
CA LYS A 84 -24.56 -9.78 7.31
C LYS A 84 -24.46 -10.73 8.50
N GLU A 85 -23.27 -11.26 8.79
CA GLU A 85 -23.06 -12.18 9.92
C GLU A 85 -23.37 -11.51 11.27
N VAL A 86 -22.93 -10.26 11.46
CA VAL A 86 -23.23 -9.47 12.67
C VAL A 86 -24.72 -9.16 12.75
N SER A 87 -25.37 -8.79 11.64
CA SER A 87 -26.81 -8.57 11.62
C SER A 87 -27.61 -9.84 11.98
N ILE A 88 -27.20 -11.01 11.46
CA ILE A 88 -27.84 -12.29 11.79
C ILE A 88 -27.64 -12.63 13.27
N SER A 89 -26.42 -12.47 13.79
CA SER A 89 -26.10 -12.74 15.19
C SER A 89 -26.84 -11.81 16.16
N ALA A 90 -27.05 -10.54 15.78
CA ALA A 90 -27.77 -9.57 16.58
C ALA A 90 -29.30 -9.82 16.64
N ILE A 91 -29.88 -10.51 15.65
CA ILE A 91 -31.32 -10.85 15.63
C ILE A 91 -31.62 -12.08 16.49
N ILE A 92 -30.63 -12.95 16.72
CA ILE A 92 -30.80 -14.24 17.40
C ILE A 92 -30.60 -14.14 18.94
N ASN A 93 -30.14 -12.99 19.47
CA ASN A 93 -29.98 -12.74 20.91
C ASN A 93 -31.13 -11.91 21.51
#